data_AF-A0A1V6DWH8-F1
#
_entry.id   AF-A0A1V6DWH8-F1
#
_cell.length_a   1.000
_cell.length_b   1.000
_cell.length_c   1.000
_cell.angle_alpha   90.00
_cell.angle_beta   90.00
_cell.angle_gamma   90.00
#
_symmetry.space_group_name_H-M   'P 1'
#
loop_
_entity.id
_entity.type
_entity.pdbx_description
1 polymer ?
#
loop_
_entity_poly.entity_id
_entity_poly.type
_entity_poly.pdbx_seq_one_letter_code
_entity_poly.pdbx_strand_id
1 'polypeptide(L)'
;MQQLREGVNNFFVTFIEVLRDREGASMEVEAGGITTGDYLQGFFLGTRDALSEKNRHSLTITVNDISPRTLGMLIALYERAVGLYATLVGINAYHQPGVEAGKKAAGGVIALRLKLVETLKAAAGQAFTAEALAAKAGAPDKAELAFKVLEHLAANAGTGVVKTVKTPWFESTYSYRA
;
A
#
# COMPACT_ATOMS: atom_id res chain seq x y z
N MET A 1 -4.96 10.64 -16.80
CA MET A 1 -5.90 11.44 -17.61
C MET A 1 -6.90 10.61 -18.39
N GLN A 2 -6.49 9.63 -19.20
CA GLN A 2 -7.42 8.81 -20.01
C GLN A 2 -8.55 8.17 -19.18
N GLN A 3 -8.21 7.51 -18.08
CA GLN A 3 -9.20 6.90 -17.19
C GLN A 3 -10.17 7.93 -16.57
N LEU A 4 -9.69 9.13 -16.24
CA LEU A 4 -10.53 10.18 -15.67
C LEU A 4 -11.50 10.76 -16.72
N ARG A 5 -11.11 10.82 -17.99
CA ARG A 5 -11.96 11.38 -19.05
C ARG A 5 -12.93 10.36 -19.64
N GLU A 6 -12.44 9.15 -19.91
CA GLU A 6 -13.16 8.13 -20.69
C GLU A 6 -13.52 6.88 -19.86
N GLY A 7 -13.05 6.76 -18.62
CA GLY A 7 -13.37 5.64 -17.75
C GLY A 7 -14.75 5.75 -17.07
N VAL A 8 -15.05 4.82 -16.18
CA VAL A 8 -16.31 4.78 -15.43
C VAL A 8 -16.51 6.07 -14.63
N ASN A 9 -17.72 6.63 -14.65
CA ASN A 9 -18.06 7.86 -13.93
C ASN A 9 -18.56 7.58 -12.51
N ASN A 10 -17.65 7.17 -11.63
CA ASN A 10 -17.93 6.83 -10.23
C ASN A 10 -17.00 7.56 -9.25
N PHE A 11 -16.54 8.75 -9.64
CA PHE A 11 -15.61 9.56 -8.86
C PHE A 11 -15.93 11.05 -9.06
N PHE A 12 -15.33 11.88 -8.21
CA PHE A 12 -15.18 13.31 -8.45
C PHE A 12 -13.72 13.69 -8.12
N VAL A 13 -13.24 14.81 -8.66
CA VAL A 13 -11.86 15.28 -8.45
C VAL A 13 -11.86 16.44 -7.48
N THR A 14 -10.97 16.41 -6.48
CA THR A 14 -10.67 17.61 -5.69
C THR A 14 -9.31 18.15 -6.07
N PHE A 15 -9.27 19.37 -6.58
CA PHE A 15 -8.04 20.11 -6.85
C PHE A 15 -7.66 20.95 -5.64
N ILE A 16 -6.37 20.98 -5.32
CA ILE A 16 -5.79 21.95 -4.39
C ILE A 16 -4.91 22.88 -5.22
N GLU A 17 -5.36 24.11 -5.39
CA GLU A 17 -4.68 25.15 -6.17
C GLU A 17 -3.87 26.03 -5.22
N VAL A 18 -2.59 26.26 -5.55
CA VAL A 18 -1.70 27.14 -4.79
C VAL A 18 -1.35 28.32 -5.67
N LEU A 19 -1.69 29.54 -5.23
CA LEU A 19 -1.50 30.75 -6.05
C LEU A 19 -0.04 31.22 -6.13
N ARG A 20 0.74 31.02 -5.06
CA ARG A 20 2.17 31.36 -5.06
C ARG A 20 3.00 30.15 -5.46
N ASP A 21 3.59 30.19 -6.64
CA ASP A 21 4.39 29.09 -7.19
C ASP A 21 5.64 28.78 -6.37
N ARG A 22 6.34 29.81 -5.88
CA ARG A 22 7.59 29.69 -5.12
C ARG A 22 7.96 30.95 -4.36
N GLU A 23 8.97 30.83 -3.51
CA GLU A 23 9.74 31.95 -2.99
C GLU A 23 10.90 32.31 -3.93
N GLY A 24 11.12 33.61 -4.14
CA GLY A 24 12.19 34.11 -5.01
C GLY A 24 11.81 34.18 -6.49
N ALA A 25 12.82 34.35 -7.34
CA ALA A 25 12.62 34.51 -8.77
C ALA A 25 12.19 33.20 -9.45
N SER A 26 11.25 33.31 -10.39
CA SER A 26 10.87 32.23 -11.29
C SER A 26 11.75 32.22 -12.52
N MET A 27 12.06 31.01 -13.00
CA MET A 27 12.76 30.84 -14.27
C MET A 27 11.77 30.97 -15.41
N GLU A 28 12.07 31.83 -16.38
CA GLU A 28 11.36 31.88 -17.65
C GLU A 28 11.71 30.62 -18.45
N VAL A 29 10.68 29.98 -19.01
CA VAL A 29 10.80 28.77 -19.83
C VAL A 29 10.36 28.98 -21.27
N GLU A 30 9.62 30.05 -21.53
CA GLU A 30 9.20 30.46 -22.87
C GLU A 30 9.15 31.99 -22.95
N ALA A 31 9.38 32.51 -24.16
CA ALA A 31 9.38 33.94 -24.44
C ALA A 31 8.11 34.65 -23.93
N GLY A 32 8.31 35.85 -23.40
CA GLY A 32 7.22 36.67 -22.89
C GLY A 32 7.04 36.55 -21.37
N GLY A 33 8.05 36.06 -20.65
CA GLY A 33 8.03 35.97 -19.20
C GLY A 33 7.25 34.77 -18.67
N ILE A 34 6.96 33.77 -19.51
CA ILE A 34 6.18 32.59 -19.12
C ILE A 34 7.07 31.69 -18.25
N THR A 35 6.58 31.38 -17.06
CA THR A 35 7.28 30.55 -16.07
C THR A 35 6.71 29.14 -16.02
N THR A 36 7.37 28.25 -15.29
CA THR A 36 6.82 26.92 -15.01
C THR A 36 5.53 26.96 -14.19
N GLY A 37 5.34 28.02 -13.37
CA GLY A 37 4.11 28.24 -12.61
C GLY A 37 2.91 28.50 -13.52
N ASP A 38 3.10 29.37 -14.53
CA ASP A 38 2.08 29.67 -15.53
C ASP A 38 1.68 28.42 -16.32
N TYR A 39 2.65 27.59 -16.69
CA TYR A 39 2.39 26.29 -17.33
C TYR A 39 1.59 25.36 -16.43
N LEU A 40 1.97 25.23 -15.15
CA LEU A 40 1.26 24.39 -14.20
C LEU A 40 -0.19 24.87 -14.02
N GLN A 41 -0.40 26.17 -13.91
CA GLN A 41 -1.71 26.79 -13.82
C GLN A 41 -2.53 26.53 -15.09
N GLY A 42 -1.94 26.70 -16.27
CA GLY A 42 -2.57 26.39 -17.55
C GLY A 42 -2.98 24.91 -17.65
N PHE A 43 -2.10 23.98 -17.26
CA PHE A 43 -2.43 22.56 -17.23
C PHE A 43 -3.54 22.22 -16.23
N PHE A 44 -3.55 22.86 -15.05
CA PHE A 44 -4.63 22.70 -14.08
C PHE A 44 -5.97 23.16 -14.66
N LEU A 45 -6.06 24.40 -15.16
CA LEU A 45 -7.30 24.96 -15.68
C LEU A 45 -7.79 24.16 -16.89
N GLY A 46 -6.91 23.84 -17.85
CA GLY A 46 -7.26 23.01 -19.00
C GLY A 46 -7.71 21.60 -18.60
N THR A 47 -7.12 21.01 -17.56
CA THR A 47 -7.55 19.72 -17.03
C THR A 47 -8.95 19.80 -16.39
N ARG A 48 -9.22 20.86 -15.61
CA ARG A 48 -10.52 21.08 -14.98
C ARG A 48 -11.62 21.28 -16.02
N ASP A 49 -11.33 22.00 -17.09
CA ASP A 49 -12.28 22.23 -18.19
C ASP A 49 -12.53 20.92 -18.95
N ALA A 50 -11.48 20.18 -19.31
CA ALA A 50 -11.60 18.90 -19.99
C ALA A 50 -12.37 17.82 -19.18
N LEU A 51 -12.35 17.90 -17.86
CA LEU A 51 -13.19 17.08 -16.97
C LEU A 51 -14.65 17.55 -17.01
N SER A 52 -14.87 18.86 -16.92
CA SER A 52 -16.21 19.47 -16.95
C SER A 52 -16.94 19.17 -18.27
N GLU A 53 -16.25 19.25 -19.41
CA GLU A 53 -16.77 18.87 -20.73
C GLU A 53 -17.27 17.43 -20.80
N LYS A 54 -16.69 16.54 -20.00
CA LYS A 54 -17.04 15.12 -19.93
C LYS A 54 -18.01 14.82 -18.79
N ASN A 55 -18.67 15.84 -18.23
CA ASN A 55 -19.56 15.75 -17.07
C ASN A 55 -18.88 15.03 -15.87
N ARG A 56 -17.59 15.29 -15.67
CA ARG A 56 -16.83 14.78 -14.51
C ARG A 56 -16.82 15.86 -13.45
N HIS A 57 -17.43 15.57 -12.31
CA HIS A 57 -17.53 16.53 -11.22
C HIS A 57 -16.17 16.82 -10.60
N SER A 58 -15.92 18.09 -10.30
CA SER A 58 -14.73 18.51 -9.56
C SER A 58 -15.01 19.65 -8.59
N LEU A 59 -14.15 19.76 -7.58
CA LEU A 59 -14.11 20.83 -6.59
C LEU A 59 -12.70 21.42 -6.57
N THR A 60 -12.56 22.73 -6.40
CA THR A 60 -11.26 23.39 -6.22
C THR A 60 -11.18 24.05 -4.85
N ILE A 61 -10.10 23.76 -4.12
CA ILE A 61 -9.71 24.44 -2.88
C ILE A 61 -8.48 25.29 -3.21
N THR A 62 -8.66 26.59 -3.25
CA THR A 62 -7.58 27.54 -3.55
C THR A 62 -6.94 28.05 -2.28
N VAL A 63 -5.60 28.06 -2.24
CA VAL A 63 -4.81 28.61 -1.14
C VAL A 63 -3.73 29.54 -1.66
N ASN A 64 -3.31 30.50 -0.84
CA ASN A 64 -2.34 31.51 -1.26
C ASN A 64 -0.90 30.95 -1.40
N ASP A 65 -0.50 30.03 -0.53
CA ASP A 65 0.86 29.50 -0.43
C ASP A 65 0.87 28.13 0.27
N ILE A 66 2.04 27.50 0.35
CA ILE A 66 2.28 26.30 1.20
C ILE A 66 3.07 26.70 2.45
N SER A 67 2.48 27.55 3.29
CA SER A 67 3.00 27.83 4.64
C SER A 67 2.51 26.78 5.66
N PRO A 68 3.18 26.65 6.83
CA PRO A 68 2.70 25.81 7.93
C PRO A 68 1.25 26.13 8.35
N ARG A 69 0.86 27.41 8.29
CA ARG A 69 -0.50 27.85 8.57
C ARG A 69 -1.50 27.27 7.57
N THR A 70 -1.22 27.41 6.27
CA THR A 70 -2.09 26.87 5.22
C THR A 70 -2.19 25.36 5.30
N LEU A 71 -1.07 24.66 5.52
CA LEU A 71 -1.06 23.21 5.67
C LEU A 71 -1.92 22.77 6.87
N GLY A 72 -1.79 23.45 8.01
CA GLY A 72 -2.62 23.19 9.19
C GLY A 72 -4.12 23.41 8.92
N MET A 73 -4.47 24.45 8.15
CA MET A 73 -5.86 24.69 7.74
C MET A 73 -6.40 23.56 6.85
N LEU A 74 -5.62 23.07 5.89
CA LEU A 74 -6.02 21.96 5.02
C LEU A 74 -6.21 20.65 5.80
N ILE A 75 -5.30 20.33 6.71
CA ILE A 75 -5.43 19.17 7.60
C ILE A 75 -6.72 19.29 8.43
N ALA A 76 -6.89 20.42 9.11
CA ALA A 76 -8.06 20.70 9.94
C ALA A 76 -9.39 20.62 9.16
N LEU A 77 -9.40 21.09 7.90
CA LEU A 77 -10.54 20.99 7.00
C LEU A 77 -10.88 19.53 6.70
N TYR A 78 -9.91 18.73 6.27
CA TYR A 78 -10.17 17.34 5.91
C TYR A 78 -10.52 16.46 7.13
N GLU A 79 -9.92 16.69 8.29
CA GLU A 79 -10.32 16.01 9.54
C GLU A 79 -11.81 16.21 9.85
N ARG A 80 -12.29 17.46 9.72
CA ARG A 80 -13.70 17.81 9.96
C ARG A 80 -14.61 17.29 8.85
N ALA A 81 -14.19 17.39 7.60
CA ALA A 81 -14.95 16.91 6.45
C ALA A 81 -15.18 15.39 6.51
N VAL A 82 -14.14 14.62 6.85
CA VAL A 82 -14.23 13.16 7.02
C VAL A 82 -15.16 12.81 8.18
N GLY A 83 -15.02 13.46 9.33
CA GLY A 83 -15.91 13.21 10.49
C GLY A 83 -17.38 13.53 10.19
N LEU A 84 -17.64 14.67 9.52
CA LEU A 84 -18.98 15.04 9.09
C LEU A 84 -19.55 14.04 8.08
N TYR A 85 -18.78 13.68 7.06
CA TYR A 85 -19.21 12.71 6.05
C TYR A 85 -19.54 11.35 6.67
N ALA A 86 -18.69 10.84 7.57
CA ALA A 86 -18.95 9.59 8.28
C ALA A 86 -20.25 9.64 9.10
N THR A 87 -20.53 10.78 9.74
CA THR A 87 -21.80 11.01 10.44
C THR A 87 -22.99 10.97 9.48
N LEU A 88 -22.87 11.58 8.29
CA LEU A 88 -23.92 11.60 7.27
C LEU A 88 -24.22 10.20 6.71
N VAL A 89 -23.22 9.34 6.57
CA VAL A 89 -23.39 7.97 6.05
C VAL A 89 -23.57 6.92 7.14
N GLY A 90 -23.65 7.33 8.42
CA GLY A 90 -23.91 6.42 9.54
C GLY A 90 -22.75 5.47 9.87
N ILE A 91 -21.49 5.88 9.63
CA ILE A 91 -20.29 5.10 9.91
C ILE A 91 -19.46 5.81 10.99
N ASN A 92 -18.76 5.05 11.83
CA ASN A 92 -17.81 5.60 12.78
C ASN A 92 -16.44 5.82 12.12
N ALA A 93 -16.04 7.09 11.95
CA ALA A 93 -14.73 7.47 11.37
C ALA A 93 -13.52 7.16 12.26
N TYR A 94 -13.74 6.88 13.55
CA TYR A 94 -12.69 6.83 14.56
C TYR A 94 -12.28 5.40 14.93
N HIS A 95 -12.83 4.40 14.26
CA HIS A 95 -12.43 3.01 14.44
C HIS A 95 -12.02 2.35 13.12
N GLN A 96 -11.22 1.30 13.22
CA GLN A 96 -10.68 0.59 12.05
C GLN A 96 -10.70 -0.93 12.27
N PRO A 97 -11.89 -1.54 12.45
CA PRO A 97 -12.00 -2.96 12.82
C PRO A 97 -11.42 -3.92 11.78
N GLY A 98 -11.41 -3.54 10.49
CA GLY A 98 -10.91 -4.38 9.40
C GLY A 98 -9.43 -4.72 9.51
N VAL A 99 -8.61 -3.88 10.17
CA VAL A 99 -7.15 -4.12 10.27
C VAL A 99 -6.82 -5.24 11.25
N GLU A 100 -7.69 -5.48 12.23
CA GLU A 100 -7.44 -6.46 13.28
C GLU A 100 -7.55 -7.90 12.75
N ALA A 101 -8.45 -8.15 11.80
CA ALA A 101 -8.53 -9.45 11.12
C ALA A 101 -7.23 -9.77 10.36
N GLY A 102 -6.68 -8.78 9.64
CA GLY A 102 -5.41 -8.91 8.94
C GLY A 102 -4.23 -9.19 9.88
N LYS A 103 -4.14 -8.46 10.99
CA LYS A 103 -3.11 -8.69 12.03
C LYS A 103 -3.23 -10.08 12.66
N LYS A 104 -4.45 -10.54 12.96
CA LYS A 104 -4.69 -11.87 13.52
C LYS A 104 -4.26 -12.98 12.56
N ALA A 105 -4.61 -12.84 11.28
CA ALA A 105 -4.18 -13.77 10.23
C ALA A 105 -2.65 -13.79 10.10
N ALA A 106 -2.01 -12.62 10.02
CA ALA A 106 -0.55 -12.50 9.96
C ALA A 106 0.14 -13.10 11.19
N GLY A 107 -0.40 -12.85 12.39
CA GLY A 107 0.08 -13.46 13.63
C GLY A 107 0.02 -14.99 13.60
N GLY A 108 -1.03 -15.57 13.01
CA GLY A 108 -1.13 -17.01 12.78
C GLY A 108 -0.04 -17.57 11.88
N VAL A 109 0.33 -16.83 10.82
CA VAL A 109 1.43 -17.21 9.91
C VAL A 109 2.78 -17.15 10.65
N ILE A 110 3.02 -16.10 11.44
CA ILE A 110 4.24 -15.94 12.23
C ILE A 110 4.36 -17.07 13.27
N ALA A 111 3.27 -17.43 13.94
CA ALA A 111 3.25 -18.54 14.89
C ALA A 111 3.57 -19.88 14.21
N LEU A 112 3.02 -20.14 13.01
CA LEU A 112 3.37 -21.32 12.23
C LEU A 112 4.84 -21.32 11.85
N ARG A 113 5.38 -20.19 11.38
CA ARG A 113 6.80 -20.03 11.06
C ARG A 113 7.70 -20.42 12.23
N LEU A 114 7.38 -19.95 13.44
CA LEU A 114 8.15 -20.27 14.64
C LEU A 114 8.15 -21.79 14.89
N LYS A 115 6.96 -22.42 14.88
CA LYS A 115 6.84 -23.87 15.06
C LYS A 115 7.62 -24.67 14.01
N LEU A 116 7.57 -24.27 12.74
CA LEU A 116 8.31 -24.95 11.67
C LEU A 116 9.82 -24.87 11.90
N VAL A 117 10.35 -23.70 12.27
CA VAL A 117 11.78 -23.52 12.56
C VAL A 117 12.19 -24.31 13.81
N GLU A 118 11.40 -24.28 14.88
CA GLU A 118 11.65 -25.08 16.09
C GLU A 118 11.67 -26.57 15.77
N THR A 119 10.71 -27.06 14.97
CA THR A 119 10.63 -28.46 14.55
C THR A 119 11.83 -28.87 13.71
N LEU A 120 12.27 -28.01 12.78
CA LEU A 120 13.47 -28.24 11.98
C LEU A 120 14.75 -28.24 12.81
N LYS A 121 14.86 -27.33 13.80
CA LYS A 121 16.00 -27.29 14.73
C LYS A 121 16.05 -28.55 15.62
N ALA A 122 14.91 -28.98 16.16
CA ALA A 122 14.83 -30.18 16.98
C ALA A 122 15.14 -31.46 16.20
N ALA A 123 14.86 -31.46 14.89
CA ALA A 123 15.21 -32.54 13.97
C ALA A 123 16.42 -32.19 13.10
N ALA A 124 17.43 -31.52 13.67
CA ALA A 124 18.63 -31.13 12.96
C ALA A 124 19.26 -32.31 12.19
N GLY A 125 19.63 -32.07 10.94
CA GLY A 125 20.15 -33.10 10.04
C GLY A 125 19.09 -33.94 9.31
N GLN A 126 17.80 -33.83 9.66
CA GLN A 126 16.70 -34.44 8.91
C GLN A 126 16.10 -33.44 7.91
N ALA A 127 15.64 -33.96 6.78
CA ALA A 127 14.98 -33.18 5.74
C ALA A 127 13.52 -33.64 5.61
N PHE A 128 12.59 -32.68 5.50
CA PHE A 128 11.15 -32.93 5.42
C PHE A 128 10.56 -32.24 4.21
N THR A 129 9.56 -32.85 3.57
CA THR A 129 8.68 -32.09 2.67
C THR A 129 7.91 -31.06 3.50
N ALA A 130 7.39 -30.01 2.85
CA ALA A 130 6.59 -29.00 3.54
C ALA A 130 5.38 -29.61 4.27
N GLU A 131 4.71 -30.57 3.63
CA GLU A 131 3.57 -31.30 4.19
C GLU A 131 3.96 -32.15 5.41
N ALA A 132 5.03 -32.94 5.31
CA ALA A 132 5.51 -33.76 6.42
C ALA A 132 5.95 -32.91 7.61
N LEU A 133 6.59 -31.76 7.36
CA LEU A 133 6.99 -30.84 8.41
C LEU A 133 5.78 -30.15 9.05
N ALA A 134 4.79 -29.75 8.26
CA ALA A 134 3.54 -29.16 8.76
C ALA A 134 2.78 -30.14 9.67
N ALA A 135 2.69 -31.41 9.27
CA ALA A 135 2.12 -32.47 10.09
C ALA A 135 2.90 -32.67 11.40
N LYS A 136 4.24 -32.73 11.31
CA LYS A 136 5.12 -32.85 12.49
C LYS A 136 5.03 -31.65 13.43
N ALA A 137 4.81 -30.45 12.91
CA ALA A 137 4.59 -29.23 13.67
C ALA A 137 3.15 -29.08 14.23
N GLY A 138 2.29 -30.09 14.04
CA GLY A 138 0.92 -30.12 14.53
C GLY A 138 -0.05 -29.22 13.75
N ALA A 139 0.22 -28.98 12.46
CA ALA A 139 -0.62 -28.17 11.57
C ALA A 139 -0.75 -28.81 10.16
N PRO A 140 -1.24 -30.07 10.07
CA PRO A 140 -1.33 -30.79 8.79
C PRO A 140 -2.23 -30.11 7.75
N ASP A 141 -3.23 -29.35 8.20
CA ASP A 141 -4.14 -28.54 7.37
C ASP A 141 -3.48 -27.31 6.73
N LYS A 142 -2.23 -26.99 7.12
CA LYS A 142 -1.51 -25.78 6.69
C LYS A 142 -0.31 -26.07 5.80
N ALA A 143 -0.32 -27.19 5.08
CA ALA A 143 0.79 -27.62 4.22
C ALA A 143 1.21 -26.56 3.19
N GLU A 144 0.26 -25.92 2.50
CA GLU A 144 0.57 -24.86 1.52
C GLU A 144 1.22 -23.64 2.19
N LEU A 145 0.67 -23.22 3.33
CA LEU A 145 1.21 -22.08 4.08
C LEU A 145 2.61 -22.38 4.61
N ALA A 146 2.83 -23.60 5.09
CA ALA A 146 4.15 -24.08 5.50
C ALA A 146 5.13 -24.06 4.32
N PHE A 147 4.72 -24.54 3.14
CA PHE A 147 5.53 -24.46 1.93
C PHE A 147 5.96 -23.02 1.61
N LYS A 148 5.01 -22.07 1.56
CA LYS A 148 5.33 -20.66 1.29
C LYS A 148 6.27 -20.05 2.33
N VAL A 149 6.07 -20.37 3.61
CA VAL A 149 6.95 -19.92 4.70
C VAL A 149 8.36 -20.50 4.53
N LEU A 150 8.48 -21.78 4.20
CA LEU A 150 9.77 -22.47 4.04
C LEU A 150 10.52 -21.99 2.79
N GLU A 151 9.81 -21.73 1.68
CA GLU A 151 10.39 -21.07 0.50
C GLU A 151 10.99 -19.72 0.87
N HIS A 152 10.22 -18.89 1.59
CA HIS A 152 10.72 -17.59 2.05
C HIS A 152 11.93 -17.75 2.98
N LEU A 153 11.88 -18.68 3.93
CA LEU A 153 12.99 -18.90 4.85
C LEU A 153 14.26 -19.36 4.12
N ALA A 154 14.13 -20.32 3.19
CA ALA A 154 15.26 -20.86 2.44
C ALA A 154 15.89 -19.86 1.45
N ALA A 155 15.12 -18.89 0.97
CA ALA A 155 15.60 -17.84 0.07
C ALA A 155 16.38 -16.72 0.79
N ASN A 156 16.24 -16.58 2.11
CA ASN A 156 16.84 -15.48 2.88
C ASN A 156 18.00 -15.96 3.75
N ALA A 157 19.13 -15.24 3.70
CA ALA A 157 20.30 -15.52 4.52
C ALA A 157 19.98 -15.34 6.03
N GLY A 158 20.64 -16.14 6.88
CA GLY A 158 20.53 -16.04 8.34
C GLY A 158 19.34 -16.77 8.97
N THR A 159 18.51 -17.46 8.19
CA THR A 159 17.38 -18.25 8.71
C THR A 159 17.78 -19.67 9.16
N GLY A 160 18.90 -20.19 8.66
CA GLY A 160 19.37 -21.56 8.87
C GLY A 160 18.54 -22.64 8.15
N VAL A 161 17.53 -22.26 7.36
CA VAL A 161 16.70 -23.20 6.59
C VAL A 161 17.30 -23.38 5.20
N VAL A 162 17.51 -24.63 4.78
CA VAL A 162 18.05 -24.98 3.47
C VAL A 162 17.06 -25.85 2.71
N LYS A 163 16.75 -25.45 1.48
CA LYS A 163 15.92 -26.21 0.55
C LYS A 163 16.78 -27.14 -0.32
N THR A 164 16.34 -28.38 -0.47
CA THR A 164 16.81 -29.31 -1.49
C THR A 164 15.69 -29.52 -2.51
N VAL A 165 15.90 -29.01 -3.72
CA VAL A 165 14.93 -29.04 -4.81
C VAL A 165 14.77 -30.46 -5.35
N LYS A 166 13.52 -30.89 -5.58
CA LYS A 166 13.17 -32.13 -6.27
C LYS A 166 12.13 -31.89 -7.36
N THR A 167 11.93 -32.90 -8.21
CA THR A 167 10.89 -32.91 -9.24
C THR A 167 10.00 -34.14 -9.01
N PRO A 168 8.68 -33.97 -8.83
CA PRO A 168 7.93 -32.71 -8.85
C PRO A 168 8.25 -31.79 -7.65
N TRP A 169 8.00 -30.48 -7.82
CA TRP A 169 8.49 -29.44 -6.90
C TRP A 169 8.01 -29.59 -5.45
N PHE A 170 6.83 -30.18 -5.23
CA PHE A 170 6.26 -30.41 -3.89
C PHE A 170 6.98 -31.53 -3.11
N GLU A 171 7.80 -32.34 -3.77
CA GLU A 171 8.71 -33.29 -3.11
C GLU A 171 10.00 -32.64 -2.61
N SER A 172 10.21 -31.35 -2.89
CA SER A 172 11.34 -30.61 -2.35
C SER A 172 11.33 -30.67 -0.83
N THR A 173 12.52 -30.80 -0.24
CA THR A 173 12.68 -30.98 1.20
C THR A 173 13.40 -29.80 1.83
N TYR A 174 13.13 -29.55 3.10
CA TYR A 174 13.72 -28.49 3.90
C TYR A 174 14.39 -29.09 5.12
N SER A 175 15.57 -28.57 5.45
CA SER A 175 16.36 -28.99 6.61
C SER A 175 16.92 -27.76 7.34
N TYR A 176 17.31 -27.94 8.60
CA TYR A 176 18.04 -26.92 9.35
C TYR A 176 19.55 -27.17 9.27
N ARG A 177 20.33 -26.12 8.97
CA ARG A 177 21.79 -26.08 9.12
C ARG A 177 22.13 -24.94 10.10
N ALA A 178 22.83 -25.31 11.17
CA ALA A 178 23.37 -24.37 12.15
C ALA A 178 24.47 -23.49 11.54
#